data_AF-A0A348PCL2-F1
#
_entry.id   AF-A0A348PCL2-F1
#
_cell.length_a   1.000
_cell.length_b   1.000
_cell.length_c   1.000
_cell.angle_alpha   90.00
_cell.angle_beta   90.00
_cell.angle_gamma   90.00
#
_symmetry.space_group_name_H-M   'P 1'
#
loop_
_entity.id
_entity.type
_entity.pdbx_description
1 polymer ?
#
loop_
_entity_poly.entity_id
_entity_poly.type
_entity_poly.pdbx_seq_one_letter_code
_entity_poly.pdbx_strand_id
1 'polypeptide(L)'
;MTNPLSNLRSETAPSNLISVLQERSAASASTGTTHAHWMRAEPRDFPSTASGQDAMMVGAVSTLVSELVDSIDRADPSQAGHALRVAALSTMLGSSIGMGVKELRALRVSALLHDVGKILVPTEILSKNGPLTASETTEMRRHVVYGGAILSRIPVLAFAASTARWHHERWDGLGYPDRLVGHAIPLFARIVAVADALDAMTSVRAYSPAISLADAYEELESESGAQFDPLIVSAVGPLVGASGFQDSWVSLASHMESMPVAA
;
A
#
# COMPACT_ATOMS: atom_id res chain seq x y z
N MET A 1 -14.42 43.94 55.97
CA MET A 1 -14.16 44.08 54.53
C MET A 1 -12.81 43.48 54.25
N THR A 2 -12.80 42.23 53.79
CA THR A 2 -11.60 41.46 53.45
C THR A 2 -11.91 40.73 52.14
N ASN A 3 -11.16 41.09 51.11
CA ASN A 3 -11.28 40.63 49.73
C ASN A 3 -10.88 39.14 49.62
N PRO A 4 -11.75 38.22 49.16
CA PRO A 4 -11.43 36.80 49.10
C PRO A 4 -10.96 36.33 47.71
N LEU A 5 -10.09 37.09 47.04
CA LEU A 5 -9.56 36.73 45.70
C LEU A 5 -8.07 37.03 45.51
N SER A 6 -7.24 36.82 46.54
CA SER A 6 -5.79 37.04 46.47
C SER A 6 -4.95 35.77 46.32
N ASN A 7 -5.52 34.61 46.01
CA ASN A 7 -4.77 33.43 45.56
C ASN A 7 -5.52 32.70 44.44
N LEU A 8 -4.79 32.30 43.40
CA LEU A 8 -5.20 31.69 42.11
C LEU A 8 -5.34 32.71 40.97
N ARG A 9 -4.20 33.06 40.38
CA ARG A 9 -4.12 33.61 39.02
C ARG A 9 -3.93 32.45 38.03
N SER A 10 -4.67 32.58 36.93
CA SER A 10 -4.66 31.84 35.65
C SER A 10 -5.10 30.38 35.66
N GLU A 11 -6.42 30.21 35.56
CA GLU A 11 -7.12 29.00 35.15
C GLU A 11 -6.89 28.67 33.66
N THR A 12 -6.73 27.37 33.42
CA THR A 12 -7.27 26.57 32.31
C THR A 12 -6.87 26.91 30.88
N ALA A 13 -5.96 26.09 30.35
CA ALA A 13 -5.91 25.75 28.93
C ALA A 13 -7.27 25.20 28.46
N PRO A 14 -7.84 25.66 27.33
CA PRO A 14 -8.92 24.96 26.68
C PRO A 14 -8.35 23.84 25.80
N SER A 15 -8.45 22.65 26.36
CA SER A 15 -8.74 21.40 25.66
C SER A 15 -9.58 21.62 24.39
N ASN A 16 -8.98 21.45 23.21
CA ASN A 16 -9.75 21.07 22.03
C ASN A 16 -8.97 20.29 20.97
N LEU A 17 -8.65 19.04 21.31
CA LEU A 17 -8.22 18.02 20.34
C LEU A 17 -9.11 16.76 20.38
N ILE A 18 -10.15 16.76 21.23
CA ILE A 18 -11.14 15.69 21.34
C ILE A 18 -12.51 16.08 20.75
N SER A 19 -12.91 17.37 20.71
CA SER A 19 -14.21 17.73 20.10
C SER A 19 -14.23 17.60 18.58
N VAL A 20 -13.09 17.78 17.91
CA VAL A 20 -13.00 17.66 16.44
C VAL A 20 -13.12 16.19 15.98
N LEU A 21 -12.84 15.22 16.87
CA LEU A 21 -12.97 13.80 16.58
C LEU A 21 -14.33 13.22 17.00
N GLN A 22 -15.07 13.88 17.89
CA GLN A 22 -16.37 13.40 18.36
C GLN A 22 -17.57 13.81 17.48
N GLU A 23 -17.47 14.89 16.69
CA GLU A 23 -18.57 15.30 15.80
C GLU A 23 -18.71 14.43 14.53
N ARG A 24 -17.74 13.58 14.19
CA ARG A 24 -17.87 12.62 13.08
C ARG A 24 -18.44 11.26 13.49
N SER A 25 -18.58 10.99 14.79
CA SER A 25 -19.06 9.70 15.28
C SER A 25 -20.58 9.62 15.47
N ALA A 26 -21.32 10.73 15.30
CA ALA A 26 -22.78 10.76 15.50
C ALA A 26 -23.61 10.66 14.21
N ALA A 27 -22.99 10.64 13.01
CA ALA A 27 -23.71 10.60 11.73
C ALA A 27 -23.78 9.20 11.07
N SER A 28 -23.36 8.13 11.77
CA SER A 28 -23.29 6.77 11.22
C SER A 28 -24.00 5.76 12.13
N ALA A 29 -25.25 6.04 12.49
CA ALA A 29 -26.12 5.04 13.09
C ALA A 29 -27.22 4.64 12.09
N SER A 30 -27.29 3.33 11.82
CA SER A 30 -28.29 2.60 11.03
C SER A 30 -28.13 2.61 9.51
N THR A 31 -27.45 1.59 8.98
CA THR A 31 -28.03 0.54 8.11
C THR A 31 -26.95 -0.48 7.72
N GLY A 32 -27.37 -1.73 7.57
CA GLY A 32 -26.53 -2.94 7.56
C GLY A 32 -25.38 -2.95 6.56
N THR A 33 -24.29 -3.53 7.03
CA THR A 33 -22.99 -3.66 6.36
C THR A 33 -22.98 -4.81 5.37
N THR A 34 -22.77 -4.53 4.08
CA THR A 34 -22.31 -5.53 3.08
C THR A 34 -21.33 -4.90 2.07
N HIS A 35 -20.06 -5.30 2.22
CA HIS A 35 -19.03 -5.68 1.24
C HIS A 35 -18.87 -5.04 -0.16
N ALA A 36 -19.57 -3.96 -0.52
CA ALA A 36 -19.45 -3.36 -1.85
C ALA A 36 -19.37 -1.82 -1.85
N HIS A 37 -19.01 -1.23 -0.71
CA HIS A 37 -18.91 0.22 -0.53
C HIS A 37 -17.54 0.78 -0.97
N TRP A 38 -16.44 0.06 -0.75
CA TRP A 38 -15.09 0.59 -1.01
C TRP A 38 -14.66 0.54 -2.50
N MET A 39 -15.35 -0.27 -3.32
CA MET A 39 -15.24 -0.24 -4.79
C MET A 39 -16.27 0.69 -5.46
N ARG A 40 -17.23 1.21 -4.69
CA ARG A 40 -18.25 2.17 -5.14
C ARG A 40 -18.06 3.49 -4.41
N ALA A 41 -16.99 4.20 -4.75
CA ALA A 41 -17.08 5.65 -4.67
C ALA A 41 -18.15 6.05 -5.69
N GLU A 42 -19.34 6.41 -5.22
CA GLU A 42 -20.37 6.95 -6.08
C GLU A 42 -19.90 8.33 -6.56
N PRO A 43 -20.24 8.77 -7.78
CA PRO A 43 -19.88 10.10 -8.29
C PRO A 43 -20.26 11.28 -7.37
N ARG A 44 -21.10 11.02 -6.36
CA ARG A 44 -21.63 11.96 -5.37
C ARG A 44 -20.67 12.25 -4.21
N ASP A 45 -19.63 11.42 -4.01
CA ASP A 45 -18.66 11.56 -2.93
C ASP A 45 -17.50 12.52 -3.26
N PHE A 46 -17.52 13.10 -4.47
CA PHE A 46 -16.57 14.11 -4.92
C PHE A 46 -17.26 15.49 -4.96
N PRO A 47 -16.65 16.57 -4.43
CA PRO A 47 -17.16 17.92 -4.63
C PRO A 47 -17.30 18.18 -6.13
N SER A 48 -18.53 18.49 -6.55
CA SER A 48 -18.97 18.51 -7.94
C SER A 48 -18.32 19.65 -8.74
N THR A 49 -17.26 19.33 -9.49
CA THR A 49 -16.83 20.11 -10.67
C THR A 49 -16.34 19.22 -11.83
N ALA A 50 -16.45 17.90 -11.73
CA ALA A 50 -16.05 16.99 -12.81
C ALA A 50 -17.18 16.85 -13.84
N SER A 51 -16.89 17.07 -15.11
CA SER A 51 -17.85 16.89 -16.19
C SER A 51 -18.27 15.41 -16.29
N GLY A 52 -19.41 15.10 -16.91
CA GLY A 52 -19.85 13.70 -17.10
C GLY A 52 -18.84 12.83 -17.86
N GLN A 53 -17.97 13.44 -18.67
CA GLN A 53 -16.88 12.78 -19.38
C GLN A 53 -15.73 12.38 -18.42
N ASP A 54 -15.44 13.21 -17.42
CA ASP A 54 -14.41 12.92 -16.41
C ASP A 54 -14.80 11.72 -15.54
N ALA A 55 -16.08 11.62 -15.15
CA ALA A 55 -16.58 10.49 -14.36
C ALA A 55 -16.50 9.16 -15.13
N MET A 56 -16.87 9.18 -16.43
CA MET A 56 -16.77 8.00 -17.28
C MET A 56 -15.31 7.54 -17.46
N MET A 57 -14.38 8.49 -17.65
CA MET A 57 -12.95 8.20 -17.76
C MET A 57 -12.40 7.58 -16.46
N VAL A 58 -12.76 8.14 -15.29
CA VAL A 58 -12.36 7.59 -13.98
C VAL A 58 -12.88 6.17 -13.79
N GLY A 59 -14.12 5.90 -14.21
CA GLY A 59 -14.70 4.54 -14.19
C GLY A 59 -13.91 3.57 -15.07
N ALA A 60 -13.65 3.93 -16.33
CA ALA A 60 -12.91 3.09 -17.27
C ALA A 60 -11.47 2.78 -16.79
N VAL A 61 -10.78 3.77 -16.23
CA VAL A 61 -9.43 3.59 -15.66
C VAL A 61 -9.49 2.64 -14.46
N SER A 62 -10.49 2.78 -13.59
CA SER A 62 -10.65 1.91 -12.43
C SER A 62 -10.89 0.46 -12.86
N THR A 63 -11.74 0.22 -13.86
CA THR A 63 -11.94 -1.11 -14.44
C THR A 63 -10.64 -1.67 -15.01
N LEU A 64 -9.89 -0.89 -15.78
CA LEU A 64 -8.60 -1.34 -16.34
C LEU A 64 -7.61 -1.75 -15.23
N VAL A 65 -7.51 -0.96 -14.15
CA VAL A 65 -6.63 -1.29 -13.02
C VAL A 65 -7.07 -2.60 -12.37
N SER A 66 -8.38 -2.78 -12.12
CA SER A 66 -8.90 -4.02 -11.55
C SER A 66 -8.60 -5.24 -12.43
N GLU A 67 -8.83 -5.15 -13.74
CA GLU A 67 -8.55 -6.26 -14.67
C GLU A 67 -7.07 -6.63 -14.72
N LEU A 68 -6.18 -5.65 -14.61
CA LEU A 68 -4.73 -5.90 -14.53
C LEU A 68 -4.37 -6.57 -13.21
N VAL A 69 -4.93 -6.12 -12.08
CA VAL A 69 -4.73 -6.76 -10.77
C VAL A 69 -5.22 -8.21 -10.79
N ASP A 70 -6.44 -8.45 -11.28
CA ASP A 70 -6.99 -9.80 -11.39
C ASP A 70 -6.15 -10.70 -12.31
N SER A 71 -5.55 -10.13 -13.35
CA SER A 71 -4.64 -10.87 -14.23
C SER A 71 -3.32 -11.25 -13.54
N ILE A 72 -2.81 -10.41 -12.63
CA ILE A 72 -1.65 -10.73 -11.79
C ILE A 72 -2.01 -11.88 -10.85
N ASP A 73 -3.14 -11.78 -10.15
CA ASP A 73 -3.60 -12.81 -9.20
C ASP A 73 -3.85 -14.15 -9.91
N ARG A 74 -4.36 -14.15 -11.16
CA ARG A 74 -4.47 -15.37 -11.97
C ARG A 74 -3.12 -15.95 -12.38
N ALA A 75 -2.12 -15.11 -12.65
CA ALA A 75 -0.78 -15.55 -13.02
C ALA A 75 0.00 -16.11 -11.81
N ASP A 76 -0.24 -15.57 -10.62
CA ASP A 76 0.35 -16.01 -9.36
C ASP A 76 -0.71 -16.17 -8.26
N PRO A 77 -1.50 -17.27 -8.29
CA PRO A 77 -2.55 -17.51 -7.31
C PRO A 77 -2.05 -17.62 -5.87
N SER A 78 -0.75 -17.90 -5.68
CA SER A 78 -0.14 -17.99 -4.35
C SER A 78 -0.06 -16.63 -3.64
N GLN A 79 -0.25 -15.54 -4.38
CA GLN A 79 -0.21 -14.16 -3.88
C GLN A 79 -1.55 -13.44 -4.04
N ALA A 80 -2.67 -14.16 -4.12
CA ALA A 80 -3.99 -13.55 -4.23
C ALA A 80 -4.23 -12.48 -3.14
N GLY A 81 -4.74 -11.31 -3.55
CA GLY A 81 -5.00 -10.17 -2.67
C GLY A 81 -3.74 -9.41 -2.20
N HIS A 82 -2.53 -9.86 -2.55
CA HIS A 82 -1.26 -9.21 -2.19
C HIS A 82 -1.19 -7.77 -2.67
N ALA A 83 -1.49 -7.52 -3.96
CA ALA A 83 -1.43 -6.19 -4.54
C ALA A 83 -2.31 -5.18 -3.78
N LEU A 84 -3.49 -5.61 -3.34
CA LEU A 84 -4.41 -4.78 -2.58
C LEU A 84 -3.86 -4.49 -1.16
N ARG A 85 -3.26 -5.48 -0.50
CA ARG A 85 -2.65 -5.32 0.84
C ARG A 85 -1.45 -4.37 0.78
N VAL A 86 -0.56 -4.55 -0.19
CA VAL A 86 0.58 -3.64 -0.44
C VAL A 86 0.10 -2.22 -0.73
N ALA A 87 -0.98 -2.06 -1.50
CA ALA A 87 -1.56 -0.73 -1.77
C ALA A 87 -2.14 -0.05 -0.52
N ALA A 88 -2.76 -0.83 0.38
CA ALA A 88 -3.26 -0.32 1.65
C ALA A 88 -2.10 0.15 2.55
N LEU A 89 -1.09 -0.71 2.77
CA LEU A 89 0.10 -0.38 3.55
C LEU A 89 0.84 0.83 2.98
N SER A 90 1.05 0.86 1.66
CA SER A 90 1.70 1.98 0.98
C SER A 90 0.96 3.29 1.22
N THR A 91 -0.37 3.28 1.17
CA THR A 91 -1.18 4.48 1.39
C THR A 91 -1.08 4.94 2.86
N MET A 92 -1.06 4.01 3.82
CA MET A 92 -0.89 4.33 5.24
C MET A 92 0.48 4.96 5.51
N LEU A 93 1.54 4.37 4.96
CA LEU A 93 2.91 4.90 5.05
C LEU A 93 3.05 6.27 4.37
N GLY A 94 2.48 6.43 3.17
CA GLY A 94 2.47 7.71 2.48
C GLY A 94 1.75 8.79 3.29
N SER A 95 0.66 8.43 3.95
CA SER A 95 -0.10 9.37 4.78
C SER A 95 0.67 9.77 6.04
N SER A 96 1.39 8.85 6.68
CA SER A 96 2.15 9.15 7.90
C SER A 96 3.36 10.05 7.63
N ILE A 97 3.93 10.02 6.41
CA ILE A 97 4.98 10.96 5.99
C ILE A 97 4.44 12.27 5.38
N GLY A 98 3.12 12.49 5.42
CA GLY A 98 2.50 13.78 5.07
C GLY A 98 2.18 13.98 3.59
N MET A 99 2.06 12.91 2.79
CA MET A 99 1.66 13.03 1.38
C MET A 99 0.23 13.55 1.20
N GLY A 100 0.01 14.36 0.16
CA GLY A 100 -1.31 14.90 -0.16
C GLY A 100 -2.25 13.87 -0.78
N VAL A 101 -3.56 14.14 -0.74
CA VAL A 101 -4.62 13.23 -1.25
C VAL A 101 -4.38 12.80 -2.71
N LYS A 102 -3.91 13.70 -3.58
CA LYS A 102 -3.63 13.37 -4.98
C LYS A 102 -2.45 12.39 -5.12
N GLU A 103 -1.41 12.58 -4.32
CA GLU A 103 -0.22 11.72 -4.33
C GLU A 103 -0.55 10.34 -3.74
N LEU A 104 -1.35 10.28 -2.68
CA LEU A 104 -1.83 9.02 -2.09
C LEU A 104 -2.65 8.19 -3.09
N ARG A 105 -3.51 8.84 -3.91
CA ARG A 105 -4.25 8.15 -4.97
C ARG A 105 -3.31 7.57 -6.03
N ALA A 106 -2.30 8.33 -6.45
CA ALA A 106 -1.31 7.86 -7.41
C ALA A 106 -0.43 6.74 -6.83
N LEU A 107 -0.02 6.85 -5.56
CA LEU A 107 0.72 5.82 -4.84
C LEU A 107 -0.08 4.52 -4.75
N ARG A 108 -1.37 4.61 -4.38
CA ARG A 108 -2.27 3.44 -4.33
C ARG A 108 -2.31 2.70 -5.66
N VAL A 109 -2.54 3.41 -6.77
CA VAL A 109 -2.56 2.77 -8.10
C VAL A 109 -1.20 2.21 -8.48
N SER A 110 -0.11 2.91 -8.14
CA SER A 110 1.25 2.44 -8.42
C SER A 110 1.60 1.17 -7.64
N ALA A 111 1.14 1.06 -6.40
CA ALA A 111 1.30 -0.11 -5.56
C ALA A 111 0.45 -1.30 -6.04
N LEU A 112 -0.79 -1.07 -6.49
CA LEU A 112 -1.62 -2.13 -7.08
C LEU A 112 -0.97 -2.79 -8.30
N LEU A 113 -0.23 -2.00 -9.07
CA LEU A 113 0.35 -2.42 -10.34
C LEU A 113 1.84 -2.72 -10.27
N HIS A 114 2.45 -2.76 -9.07
CA HIS A 114 3.90 -2.94 -8.92
C HIS A 114 4.39 -4.23 -9.58
N ASP A 115 3.55 -5.26 -9.52
CA ASP A 115 3.82 -6.61 -10.00
C ASP A 115 3.22 -6.95 -11.37
N VAL A 116 2.69 -5.96 -12.11
CA VAL A 116 1.98 -6.21 -13.38
C VAL A 116 2.81 -6.93 -14.42
N GLY A 117 4.13 -6.87 -14.34
CA GLY A 117 5.02 -7.61 -15.24
C GLY A 117 5.04 -9.13 -15.01
N LYS A 118 4.50 -9.64 -13.89
CA LYS A 118 4.39 -11.09 -13.65
C LYS A 118 3.57 -11.80 -14.73
N ILE A 119 2.64 -11.10 -15.40
CA ILE A 119 1.85 -11.66 -16.51
C ILE A 119 2.72 -12.15 -17.70
N LEU A 120 3.98 -11.72 -17.78
CA LEU A 120 4.93 -12.13 -18.82
C LEU A 120 6.00 -13.12 -18.31
N VAL A 121 5.99 -13.47 -17.02
CA VAL A 121 6.87 -14.50 -16.46
C VAL A 121 6.24 -15.88 -16.73
N PRO A 122 7.00 -16.88 -17.20
CA PRO A 122 6.47 -18.23 -17.43
C PRO A 122 5.78 -18.81 -16.20
N THR A 123 4.61 -19.41 -16.39
CA THR A 123 3.78 -19.98 -15.31
C THR A 123 4.53 -21.06 -14.52
N GLU A 124 5.40 -21.83 -15.17
CA GLU A 124 6.22 -22.87 -14.53
C GLU A 124 7.21 -22.29 -13.52
N ILE A 125 7.61 -21.01 -13.68
CA ILE A 125 8.47 -20.29 -12.75
C ILE A 125 7.64 -19.67 -11.62
N LEU A 126 6.50 -19.05 -11.94
CA LEU A 126 5.60 -18.44 -10.94
C LEU A 126 5.00 -19.47 -9.97
N SER A 127 4.55 -20.61 -10.49
CA SER A 127 3.90 -21.67 -9.72
C SER A 127 4.87 -22.72 -9.16
N LYS A 128 6.19 -22.46 -9.23
CA LYS A 128 7.19 -23.46 -8.85
C LYS A 128 7.14 -23.75 -7.36
N ASN A 129 6.88 -25.01 -7.03
CA ASN A 129 6.90 -25.49 -5.67
C ASN A 129 8.33 -25.81 -5.22
N GLY A 130 9.05 -24.81 -4.70
CA GLY A 130 10.43 -24.94 -4.20
C GLY A 130 11.37 -23.85 -4.71
N PRO A 131 12.68 -23.97 -4.43
CA PRO A 131 13.64 -22.92 -4.79
C PRO A 131 13.77 -22.78 -6.32
N LEU A 132 13.85 -21.53 -6.77
CA LEU A 132 14.21 -21.19 -8.14
C LEU A 132 15.71 -21.45 -8.37
N THR A 133 16.05 -21.96 -9.55
CA THR A 133 17.42 -21.98 -10.07
C THR A 133 17.90 -20.55 -10.36
N ALA A 134 19.20 -20.36 -10.60
CA ALA A 134 19.74 -19.05 -10.96
C ALA A 134 19.12 -18.46 -12.24
N SER A 135 18.84 -19.31 -13.25
CA SER A 135 18.19 -18.87 -14.49
C SER A 135 16.74 -18.48 -14.26
N GLU A 136 15.99 -19.28 -13.48
CA GLU A 136 14.60 -18.98 -13.14
C GLU A 136 14.49 -17.72 -12.26
N THR A 137 15.44 -17.52 -11.34
CA THR A 137 15.54 -16.29 -10.55
C THR A 137 15.78 -15.08 -11.45
N THR A 138 16.68 -15.22 -12.44
CA THR A 138 16.95 -14.15 -13.40
C THR A 138 15.71 -13.80 -14.22
N GLU A 139 14.94 -14.81 -14.65
CA GLU A 139 13.68 -14.58 -15.37
C GLU A 139 12.61 -13.97 -14.48
N MET A 140 12.43 -14.48 -13.25
CA MET A 140 11.50 -13.93 -12.27
C MET A 140 11.75 -12.44 -12.05
N ARG A 141 13.02 -12.04 -11.88
CA ARG A 141 13.41 -10.63 -11.70
C ARG A 141 13.06 -9.73 -12.89
N ARG A 142 12.80 -10.28 -14.08
CA ARG A 142 12.41 -9.46 -15.25
C ARG A 142 11.01 -8.89 -15.13
N HIS A 143 10.16 -9.36 -14.20
CA HIS A 143 8.83 -8.79 -14.00
C HIS A 143 8.88 -7.28 -13.76
N VAL A 144 9.90 -6.74 -13.07
CA VAL A 144 10.02 -5.29 -12.88
C VAL A 144 10.26 -4.55 -14.20
N VAL A 145 11.09 -5.11 -15.09
CA VAL A 145 11.38 -4.54 -16.41
C VAL A 145 10.15 -4.61 -17.30
N TYR A 146 9.46 -5.76 -17.29
CA TYR A 146 8.21 -5.96 -18.01
C TYR A 146 7.12 -4.99 -17.53
N GLY A 147 6.93 -4.88 -16.22
CA GLY A 147 5.92 -4.01 -15.61
C GLY A 147 6.15 -2.54 -15.94
N GLY A 148 7.39 -2.05 -15.80
CA GLY A 148 7.76 -0.70 -16.22
C GLY A 148 7.49 -0.45 -17.70
N ALA A 149 7.83 -1.41 -18.57
CA ALA A 149 7.59 -1.29 -20.01
C ALA A 149 6.09 -1.28 -20.37
N ILE A 150 5.28 -2.16 -19.76
CA ILE A 150 3.82 -2.22 -19.96
C ILE A 150 3.19 -0.88 -19.56
N LEU A 151 3.43 -0.43 -18.33
CA LEU A 151 2.78 0.77 -17.79
C LEU A 151 3.20 2.04 -18.52
N SER A 152 4.47 2.15 -18.96
CA SER A 152 4.95 3.31 -19.72
C SER A 152 4.22 3.52 -21.05
N ARG A 153 3.61 2.47 -21.61
CA ARG A 153 2.87 2.50 -22.88
C ARG A 153 1.40 2.83 -22.71
N ILE A 154 0.90 2.88 -21.48
CA ILE A 154 -0.49 3.21 -21.15
C ILE A 154 -0.50 4.65 -20.60
N PRO A 155 -0.85 5.68 -21.38
CA PRO A 155 -0.64 7.08 -20.99
C PRO A 155 -1.25 7.45 -19.64
N VAL A 156 -2.43 6.90 -19.32
CA VAL A 156 -3.13 7.16 -18.06
C VAL A 156 -2.51 6.44 -16.85
N LEU A 157 -1.66 5.43 -17.07
CA LEU A 157 -0.95 4.67 -16.02
C LEU A 157 0.57 4.87 -16.03
N ALA A 158 1.10 5.69 -16.94
CA ALA A 158 2.54 5.88 -17.10
C ALA A 158 3.24 6.37 -15.82
N PHE A 159 2.51 7.07 -14.94
CA PHE A 159 3.03 7.51 -13.63
C PHE A 159 3.43 6.34 -12.72
N ALA A 160 2.83 5.15 -12.89
CA ALA A 160 3.10 3.96 -12.08
C ALA A 160 4.31 3.15 -12.58
N ALA A 161 4.80 3.43 -13.80
CA ALA A 161 5.85 2.65 -14.45
C ALA A 161 7.17 2.61 -13.66
N SER A 162 7.54 3.73 -13.04
CA SER A 162 8.75 3.82 -12.22
C SER A 162 8.66 2.97 -10.95
N THR A 163 7.46 2.88 -10.36
CA THR A 163 7.20 2.04 -9.17
C THR A 163 7.34 0.57 -9.54
N ALA A 164 6.67 0.13 -10.62
CA ALA A 164 6.80 -1.25 -11.09
C ALA A 164 8.24 -1.63 -11.43
N ARG A 165 9.01 -0.71 -12.05
CA ARG A 165 10.40 -0.97 -12.42
C ARG A 165 11.37 -1.05 -11.25
N TRP A 166 11.14 -0.27 -10.19
CA TRP A 166 12.17 -0.03 -9.17
C TRP A 166 11.76 -0.37 -7.74
N HIS A 167 10.60 -0.99 -7.50
CA HIS A 167 10.21 -1.40 -6.14
C HIS A 167 11.13 -2.48 -5.53
N HIS A 168 11.99 -3.12 -6.33
CA HIS A 168 13.05 -4.03 -5.85
C HIS A 168 14.47 -3.42 -5.90
N GLU A 169 14.59 -2.12 -6.15
CA GLU A 169 15.83 -1.41 -5.88
C GLU A 169 16.06 -1.33 -4.37
N ARG A 170 17.32 -1.46 -3.96
CA ARG A 170 17.72 -1.37 -2.55
C ARG A 170 18.35 -0.01 -2.30
N TRP A 171 18.13 0.55 -1.12
CA TRP A 171 18.70 1.83 -0.72
C TRP A 171 20.23 1.90 -0.89
N ASP A 172 20.92 0.79 -0.63
CA ASP A 172 22.36 0.59 -0.77
C ASP A 172 22.87 0.36 -2.20
N GLY A 173 21.98 0.27 -3.20
CA GLY A 173 22.35 -0.01 -4.60
C GLY A 173 22.60 -1.47 -4.96
N LEU A 174 22.37 -2.41 -4.03
CA LEU A 174 22.53 -3.84 -4.29
C LEU A 174 21.27 -4.50 -4.89
N GLY A 175 20.23 -3.70 -5.12
CA GLY A 175 18.97 -4.12 -5.74
C GLY A 175 19.07 -4.32 -7.25
N TYR A 176 17.90 -4.35 -7.88
CA TYR A 176 17.75 -4.54 -9.32
C TYR A 176 16.50 -3.78 -9.81
N PRO A 177 16.37 -3.49 -11.12
CA PRO A 177 17.23 -3.90 -12.24
C PRO A 177 18.43 -2.97 -12.52
N ASP A 178 18.36 -1.70 -12.11
CA ASP A 178 19.27 -0.65 -12.54
C ASP A 178 20.27 -0.22 -11.45
N ARG A 179 20.14 -0.74 -10.21
CA ARG A 179 21.03 -0.48 -9.07
C ARG A 179 21.05 0.99 -8.66
N LEU A 180 19.87 1.57 -8.57
CA LEU A 180 19.69 2.93 -8.08
C LEU A 180 20.02 2.99 -6.59
N VAL A 181 20.57 4.13 -6.14
CA VAL A 181 21.03 4.32 -4.75
C VAL A 181 20.27 5.47 -4.10
N GLY A 182 19.80 5.26 -2.88
CA GLY A 182 19.18 6.28 -2.06
C GLY A 182 18.02 7.00 -2.79
N HIS A 183 18.09 8.32 -2.83
CA HIS A 183 17.07 9.16 -3.45
C HIS A 183 17.00 9.10 -4.98
N ALA A 184 17.92 8.39 -5.66
CA ALA A 184 17.75 8.08 -7.07
C ALA A 184 16.55 7.13 -7.29
N ILE A 185 16.19 6.33 -6.28
CA ILE A 185 15.00 5.50 -6.28
C ILE A 185 13.77 6.39 -6.05
N PRO A 186 12.76 6.37 -6.93
CA PRO A 186 11.56 7.19 -6.74
C PRO A 186 10.86 6.91 -5.42
N LEU A 187 10.26 7.95 -4.84
CA LEU A 187 9.60 7.84 -3.53
C LEU A 187 8.55 6.72 -3.48
N PHE A 188 7.72 6.58 -4.53
CA PHE A 188 6.69 5.54 -4.55
C PHE A 188 7.30 4.14 -4.54
N ALA A 189 8.40 3.92 -5.27
CA ALA A 189 9.12 2.65 -5.26
C ALA A 189 9.69 2.34 -3.87
N ARG A 190 10.26 3.34 -3.17
CA ARG A 190 10.78 3.19 -1.80
C ARG A 190 9.67 2.85 -0.80
N ILE A 191 8.49 3.47 -0.92
CA ILE A 191 7.33 3.15 -0.08
C ILE A 191 6.82 1.73 -0.35
N VAL A 192 6.64 1.39 -1.62
CA VAL A 192 6.14 0.07 -2.04
C VAL A 192 7.11 -1.04 -1.62
N ALA A 193 8.42 -0.82 -1.70
CA ALA A 193 9.41 -1.80 -1.24
C ALA A 193 9.24 -2.19 0.24
N VAL A 194 8.98 -1.20 1.11
CA VAL A 194 8.74 -1.44 2.54
C VAL A 194 7.38 -2.11 2.75
N ALA A 195 6.33 -1.66 2.05
CA ALA A 195 5.00 -2.24 2.14
C ALA A 195 4.95 -3.70 1.65
N ASP A 196 5.64 -4.01 0.55
CA ASP A 196 5.78 -5.35 -0.02
C ASP A 196 6.49 -6.30 0.95
N ALA A 197 7.63 -5.87 1.51
CA ALA A 197 8.35 -6.66 2.51
C ALA A 197 7.51 -6.93 3.76
N LEU A 198 6.79 -5.93 4.25
CA LEU A 198 5.91 -6.07 5.42
C LEU A 198 4.76 -7.06 5.15
N ASP A 199 4.12 -6.97 3.97
CA ASP A 199 3.10 -7.94 3.56
C ASP A 199 3.68 -9.35 3.42
N ALA A 200 4.86 -9.47 2.82
CA ALA A 200 5.54 -10.74 2.59
C ALA A 200 5.89 -11.47 3.88
N MET A 201 6.27 -10.74 4.93
CA MET A 201 6.59 -11.30 6.24
C MET A 201 5.34 -11.65 7.05
N THR A 202 4.27 -10.86 6.93
CA THR A 202 3.08 -10.98 7.79
C THR A 202 1.93 -11.79 7.17
N SER A 203 2.00 -12.12 5.89
CA SER A 203 1.02 -12.97 5.21
C SER A 203 1.45 -14.43 5.21
N VAL A 204 0.49 -15.35 5.32
CA VAL A 204 0.77 -16.79 5.24
C VAL A 204 1.09 -17.12 3.78
N ARG A 205 2.30 -17.61 3.50
CA ARG A 205 2.72 -18.06 2.16
C ARG A 205 2.99 -19.57 2.17
N ALA A 206 2.89 -20.21 1.00
CA ALA A 206 3.03 -21.67 0.84
C ALA A 206 4.30 -22.28 1.46
N TYR A 207 5.35 -21.47 1.68
CA TYR A 207 6.67 -21.91 2.15
C TYR A 207 7.18 -21.20 3.41
N SER A 208 6.44 -20.26 3.99
CA SER A 208 6.88 -19.54 5.19
C SER A 208 5.69 -19.22 6.10
N PRO A 209 5.78 -19.54 7.41
CA PRO A 209 4.79 -19.07 8.37
C PRO A 209 4.84 -17.54 8.44
N ALA A 210 3.68 -16.91 8.57
CA ALA A 210 3.61 -15.48 8.88
C ALA A 210 4.27 -15.21 10.24
N ILE A 211 5.11 -14.18 10.30
CA ILE A 211 5.65 -13.68 11.57
C ILE A 211 4.77 -12.54 12.10
N SER A 212 4.96 -12.18 13.38
CA SER A 212 4.20 -11.06 13.94
C SER A 212 4.62 -9.75 13.28
N LEU A 213 3.72 -8.75 13.30
CA LEU A 213 4.04 -7.44 12.75
C LEU A 213 5.17 -6.74 13.52
N ALA A 214 5.31 -7.04 14.81
CA ALA A 214 6.42 -6.56 15.63
C ALA A 214 7.74 -7.15 15.12
N ASP A 215 7.81 -8.46 14.91
CA ASP A 215 9.01 -9.11 14.36
C ASP A 215 9.32 -8.63 12.94
N ALA A 216 8.29 -8.45 12.12
CA ALA A 216 8.44 -7.90 10.77
C ALA A 216 8.97 -6.45 10.78
N TYR A 217 8.55 -5.65 11.76
CA TYR A 217 9.07 -4.30 11.95
C TYR A 217 10.53 -4.31 12.43
N GLU A 218 10.90 -5.20 13.35
CA GLU A 218 12.29 -5.37 13.78
C GLU A 218 13.21 -5.75 12.60
N GLU A 219 12.75 -6.60 11.69
CA GLU A 219 13.48 -6.94 10.46
C GLU A 219 13.60 -5.73 9.52
N LEU A 220 12.55 -4.92 9.36
CA LEU A 220 12.64 -3.67 8.58
C LEU A 220 13.63 -2.68 9.21
N GLU A 221 13.66 -2.58 10.54
CA GLU A 221 14.60 -1.72 11.26
C GLU A 221 16.05 -2.19 11.09
N SER A 222 16.30 -3.50 11.09
CA SER A 222 17.64 -4.07 10.91
C SER A 222 18.23 -3.77 9.53
N GLU A 223 17.37 -3.70 8.49
CA GLU A 223 17.75 -3.40 7.10
C GLU A 223 17.58 -1.90 6.72
N SER A 224 17.31 -1.04 7.71
CA SER A 224 17.18 0.42 7.52
C SER A 224 18.50 1.05 7.06
N GLY A 225 18.48 1.74 5.92
CA GLY A 225 19.67 2.33 5.29
C GLY A 225 20.53 1.33 4.51
N ALA A 226 20.14 0.05 4.48
CA ALA A 226 20.70 -0.97 3.61
C ALA A 226 19.70 -1.34 2.51
N GLN A 227 18.70 -2.17 2.83
CA GLN A 227 17.63 -2.49 1.89
C GLN A 227 16.66 -1.33 1.72
N PHE A 228 16.27 -0.72 2.83
CA PHE A 228 15.13 0.18 2.88
C PHE A 228 15.53 1.61 3.17
N ASP A 229 14.72 2.55 2.71
CA ASP A 229 14.85 3.96 3.07
C ASP A 229 14.57 4.16 4.56
N PRO A 230 15.53 4.72 5.34
CA PRO A 230 15.34 4.97 6.77
C PRO A 230 14.11 5.82 7.10
N LEU A 231 13.76 6.79 6.24
CA LEU A 231 12.59 7.64 6.46
C LEU A 231 11.31 6.81 6.41
N ILE A 232 11.22 5.89 5.45
CA ILE A 232 10.02 5.06 5.26
C ILE A 232 9.92 4.01 6.36
N VAL A 233 11.03 3.38 6.76
CA VAL A 233 11.04 2.43 7.89
C VAL A 233 10.58 3.11 9.17
N SER A 234 11.06 4.33 9.47
CA SER A 234 10.64 5.07 10.66
C SER A 234 9.13 5.38 10.71
N ALA A 235 8.48 5.40 9.55
CA ALA A 235 7.04 5.64 9.42
C ALA A 235 6.19 4.39 9.73
N VAL A 236 6.80 3.21 9.81
CA VAL A 236 6.13 1.94 10.14
C VAL A 236 5.85 1.84 11.64
N GLY A 237 6.82 2.20 12.49
CA GLY A 237 6.72 2.07 13.96
C GLY A 237 5.41 2.63 14.56
N PRO A 238 4.99 3.87 14.22
CA PRO A 238 3.71 4.42 14.69
C PRO A 238 2.47 3.63 14.26
N LEU A 239 2.52 2.95 13.10
CA LEU A 239 1.41 2.10 12.64
C LEU A 239 1.35 0.81 13.45
N VAL A 240 2.49 0.19 13.73
CA VAL A 240 2.60 -1.05 14.52
C VAL A 240 2.20 -0.82 15.99
N GLY A 241 2.58 0.33 16.56
CA GLY A 241 2.25 0.70 17.93
C GLY A 241 0.81 1.17 18.16
N ALA A 242 0.03 1.40 17.09
CA ALA A 242 -1.35 1.82 17.20
C ALA A 242 -2.25 0.68 17.69
N SER A 243 -2.94 0.88 18.82
CA SER A 243 -3.84 -0.13 19.39
C SER A 243 -4.88 -0.62 18.37
N GLY A 244 -4.94 -1.94 18.17
CA GLY A 244 -5.88 -2.56 17.24
C GLY A 244 -5.45 -2.58 15.77
N PHE A 245 -4.26 -2.05 15.41
CA PHE A 245 -3.75 -2.16 14.05
C PHE A 245 -3.47 -3.61 13.67
N GLN A 246 -2.86 -4.40 14.55
CA GLN A 246 -2.63 -5.84 14.34
C GLN A 246 -3.93 -6.57 13.99
N ASP A 247 -4.96 -6.41 14.83
CA ASP A 247 -6.25 -7.10 14.66
C ASP A 247 -6.99 -6.61 13.42
N SER A 248 -6.94 -5.30 13.15
CA SER A 248 -7.53 -4.70 11.96
C SER A 248 -6.81 -5.13 10.69
N TRP A 249 -5.49 -5.22 10.72
CA TRP A 249 -4.65 -5.65 9.60
C TRP A 249 -4.85 -7.13 9.31
N VAL A 250 -4.82 -8.00 10.32
CA VAL A 250 -5.08 -9.43 10.16
C VAL A 250 -6.50 -9.65 9.63
N SER A 251 -7.50 -8.97 10.20
CA SER A 251 -8.88 -9.06 9.70
C SER A 251 -9.02 -8.57 8.26
N LEU A 252 -8.33 -7.48 7.89
CA LEU A 252 -8.33 -6.92 6.54
C LEU A 252 -7.62 -7.87 5.56
N ALA A 253 -6.46 -8.39 5.95
CA ALA A 253 -5.65 -9.30 5.14
C ALA A 253 -6.38 -10.62 4.86
N SER A 254 -6.92 -11.27 5.89
CA SER A 254 -7.70 -12.51 5.74
C SER A 254 -8.97 -12.31 4.92
N HIS A 255 -9.60 -11.14 5.04
CA HIS A 255 -10.76 -10.81 4.22
C HIS A 255 -10.41 -10.71 2.73
N MET A 256 -9.26 -10.11 2.43
CA MET A 256 -8.76 -9.94 1.06
C MET A 256 -8.27 -11.25 0.44
N GLU A 257 -7.74 -12.18 1.24
CA GLU A 257 -7.42 -13.55 0.82
C GLU A 257 -8.67 -14.38 0.49
N SER A 258 -9.78 -14.14 1.20
CA SER A 258 -11.05 -14.86 1.00
C SER A 258 -11.91 -14.35 -0.16
N MET A 259 -11.47 -13.30 -0.87
CA MET A 259 -12.23 -12.74 -1.97
C MET A 259 -12.17 -13.67 -3.19
N PRO A 260 -13.31 -14.06 -3.79
CA PRO A 260 -13.29 -14.83 -5.02
C PRO A 260 -12.65 -13.97 -6.12
N VAL A 261 -11.62 -14.50 -6.77
CA VAL A 261 -11.13 -13.97 -8.05
C VAL A 261 -12.35 -13.95 -8.98
N ALA A 262 -12.74 -12.78 -9.47
CA ALA A 262 -13.90 -12.65 -10.33
C ALA A 262 -13.77 -13.65 -11.50
N ALA A 263 -14.78 -14.53 -11.63
CA ALA A 263 -14.84 -15.59 -12.63
C ALA A 263 -15.18 -15.05 -14.02
#